data_AF-A0A8S1K4L0-F1
#
_entry.id   AF-A0A8S1K4L0-F1
#
_cell.length_a   1.000
_cell.length_b   1.000
_cell.length_c   1.000
_cell.angle_alpha   90.00
_cell.angle_beta   90.00
_cell.angle_gamma   90.00
#
_symmetry.space_group_name_H-M   'P 1'
#
loop_
_entity.id
_entity.type
_entity.pdbx_description
1 polymer ?
#
loop_
_entity_poly.entity_id
_entity_poly.type
_entity_poly.pdbx_seq_one_letter_code
_entity_poly.pdbx_strand_id
1 'polypeptide(L)'
;MSGKTRDYFGTLKSAGRTVLKEESASDCIQPVQNQVPETPPHIKKYRKSYKHQHGCTILHPGLVDAPKPQGNWLYGKKTDPSDKAGDLFKQQPEGIKELINEINEQKYASHIKEPLGTMPTRNYNWPEESKSDGFAFGQKIPPSEFTAKEVVFPPDAKRDEESVRLMYLKSHGNFEAGEQKNREYKWNVNPNEYRFGKKDEREQEQMKKILQHELTQNQYPKTTIISKHQEDWKNYNEDPLGKPKNLAQINSRMPAIFGETKKDEQWTAGQCINGQPTQKEVQPDIDLGKATKFGFRNQTKQGDETRAFGVPTIRNDIVKTGMKSVADPQNYGDEVPAVALLFPEKFSHMGLTEQDFLMLRNKKDIKQIFESIGIKYGIGKFEGVFKRAKEIQNTFDDKVSVKAFQLAVQEMHHID
;
A
#
# COMPACT_ATOMS: atom_id res chain seq x y z
N MET A 1 -69.73 -21.50 58.13
CA MET A 1 -70.40 -22.21 59.24
C MET A 1 -71.90 -22.00 59.12
N SER A 2 -72.63 -23.06 58.79
CA SER A 2 -74.09 -23.17 58.91
C SER A 2 -74.36 -24.66 59.17
N GLY A 3 -75.08 -24.97 60.24
CA GLY A 3 -75.16 -26.29 60.83
C GLY A 3 -75.79 -27.32 59.89
N LYS A 4 -75.00 -28.29 59.44
CA LYS A 4 -75.52 -29.50 58.80
C LYS A 4 -75.87 -30.50 59.91
N THR A 5 -77.13 -30.59 60.28
CA THR A 5 -77.64 -31.73 61.04
C THR A 5 -77.45 -32.98 60.19
N ARG A 6 -76.55 -33.85 60.61
CA ARG A 6 -76.24 -35.10 59.92
C ARG A 6 -76.92 -36.23 60.67
N ASP A 7 -77.99 -36.74 60.10
CA ASP A 7 -78.63 -37.98 60.55
C ASP A 7 -77.78 -39.17 60.09
N TYR A 8 -77.54 -40.16 60.96
CA TYR A 8 -76.58 -41.26 60.73
C TYR A 8 -77.23 -42.55 60.21
N PHE A 9 -78.56 -42.58 60.08
CA PHE A 9 -79.29 -43.68 59.45
C PHE A 9 -79.43 -43.41 57.94
N GLY A 10 -78.78 -44.23 57.09
CA GLY A 10 -78.76 -44.05 55.62
C GLY A 10 -80.08 -44.32 54.88
N THR A 11 -81.19 -44.53 55.59
CA THR A 11 -82.51 -44.87 55.01
C THR A 11 -83.40 -43.66 54.74
N LEU A 12 -83.14 -42.50 55.35
CA LEU A 12 -83.91 -41.28 55.16
C LEU A 12 -83.03 -40.20 54.51
N LYS A 13 -83.49 -39.61 53.40
CA LYS A 13 -82.81 -38.48 52.76
C LYS A 13 -83.03 -37.21 53.60
N SER A 14 -81.96 -36.43 53.83
CA SER A 14 -82.07 -35.16 54.53
C SER A 14 -82.91 -34.16 53.73
N ALA A 15 -83.94 -33.61 54.38
CA ALA A 15 -84.78 -32.57 53.78
C ALA A 15 -84.06 -31.22 53.86
N GLY A 16 -83.64 -30.69 52.71
CA GLY A 16 -82.96 -29.40 52.62
C GLY A 16 -82.79 -28.97 51.16
N ARG A 17 -82.48 -27.69 50.94
CA ARG A 17 -82.23 -27.14 49.61
C ARG A 17 -80.93 -27.74 49.05
N THR A 18 -81.02 -28.51 47.98
CA THR A 18 -79.85 -29.00 47.25
C THR A 18 -79.10 -27.80 46.68
N VAL A 19 -77.86 -27.58 47.13
CA VAL A 19 -76.95 -26.60 46.54
C VAL A 19 -76.56 -27.12 45.16
N LEU A 20 -76.52 -26.24 44.15
CA LEU A 20 -76.03 -26.58 42.82
C LEU A 20 -74.63 -27.21 42.93
N LYS A 21 -74.28 -28.04 41.94
CA LYS A 21 -72.97 -28.72 41.88
C LYS A 21 -71.87 -27.69 42.12
N GLU A 22 -71.04 -27.91 43.13
CA GLU A 22 -69.97 -26.98 43.52
C GLU A 22 -68.96 -26.89 42.36
N GLU A 23 -68.90 -25.74 41.68
CA GLU A 23 -67.80 -25.42 40.78
C GLU A 23 -66.60 -25.06 41.64
N SER A 24 -65.55 -25.88 41.59
CA SER A 24 -64.37 -25.64 42.42
C SER A 24 -63.59 -24.45 41.84
N ALA A 25 -63.00 -23.63 42.71
CA ALA A 25 -62.09 -22.57 42.27
C ALA A 25 -60.91 -23.15 41.45
N SER A 26 -60.53 -24.40 41.71
CA SER A 26 -59.55 -25.13 40.90
C SER A 26 -59.99 -25.38 39.46
N ASP A 27 -61.27 -25.68 39.22
CA ASP A 27 -61.80 -25.90 37.86
C ASP A 27 -61.80 -24.60 37.03
N CYS A 28 -61.91 -23.43 37.69
CA CYS A 28 -61.80 -22.12 37.03
C CYS A 28 -60.34 -21.75 36.70
N ILE A 29 -59.38 -22.16 37.53
CA ILE A 29 -57.95 -21.87 37.33
C ILE A 29 -57.33 -22.84 36.30
N GLN A 30 -57.79 -24.09 36.30
CA GLN A 30 -57.38 -25.12 35.36
C GLN A 30 -58.51 -25.37 34.37
N PRO A 31 -58.64 -24.54 33.31
CA PRO A 31 -59.57 -24.87 32.25
C PRO A 31 -59.24 -26.27 31.74
N VAL A 32 -60.28 -27.11 31.61
CA VAL A 32 -60.16 -28.51 31.19
C VAL A 32 -59.40 -28.55 29.86
N GLN A 33 -58.10 -28.85 29.92
CA GLN A 33 -57.17 -28.75 28.78
C GLN A 33 -57.60 -29.60 27.57
N ASN A 34 -58.50 -30.56 27.78
CA ASN A 34 -58.88 -31.56 26.80
C ASN A 34 -60.10 -31.20 25.94
N GLN A 35 -60.69 -29.99 26.07
CA GLN A 35 -61.88 -29.61 25.29
C GLN A 35 -61.70 -28.43 24.33
N VAL A 36 -60.52 -27.86 24.17
CA VAL A 36 -60.32 -26.81 23.15
C VAL A 36 -59.94 -27.49 21.82
N PRO A 37 -60.86 -27.63 20.85
CA PRO A 37 -60.51 -28.22 19.56
C PRO A 37 -59.47 -27.34 18.87
N GLU A 38 -58.41 -27.95 18.35
CA GLU A 38 -57.44 -27.23 17.55
C GLU A 38 -58.10 -26.65 16.30
N THR A 39 -57.59 -25.50 15.86
CA THR A 39 -58.05 -24.90 14.61
C THR A 39 -57.63 -25.81 13.43
N PRO A 40 -58.57 -26.23 12.55
CA PRO A 40 -58.26 -27.03 11.38
C PRO A 40 -57.18 -26.40 10.48
N PRO A 41 -56.28 -27.18 9.88
CA PRO A 41 -55.08 -26.68 9.20
C PRO A 41 -55.40 -25.77 8.01
N HIS A 42 -56.44 -26.06 7.24
CA HIS A 42 -56.83 -25.25 6.07
C HIS A 42 -57.37 -23.85 6.44
N ILE A 43 -57.95 -23.70 7.63
CA ILE A 43 -58.49 -22.42 8.15
C ILE A 43 -57.41 -21.64 8.92
N LYS A 44 -56.38 -22.35 9.44
CA LYS A 44 -55.33 -21.80 10.29
C LYS A 44 -54.69 -20.55 9.70
N LYS A 45 -54.39 -20.54 8.39
CA LYS A 45 -53.79 -19.40 7.67
C LYS A 45 -54.62 -18.10 7.68
N TYR A 46 -55.94 -18.19 7.86
CA TYR A 46 -56.84 -17.02 7.92
C TYR A 46 -57.12 -16.54 9.36
N ARG A 47 -56.75 -17.33 10.37
CA ARG A 47 -57.07 -17.02 11.77
C ARG A 47 -56.07 -16.05 12.38
N LYS A 48 -56.57 -15.17 13.25
CA LYS A 48 -55.73 -14.21 14.00
C LYS A 48 -54.71 -14.92 14.91
N SER A 49 -55.05 -16.11 15.42
CA SER A 49 -54.14 -16.95 16.22
C SER A 49 -52.87 -17.34 15.47
N TYR A 50 -52.92 -17.52 14.14
CA TYR A 50 -51.76 -17.84 13.32
C TYR A 50 -50.79 -16.65 13.19
N LYS A 51 -51.31 -15.42 13.12
CA LYS A 51 -50.49 -14.19 13.05
C LYS A 51 -49.77 -13.85 14.36
N HIS A 52 -50.25 -14.38 15.50
CA HIS A 52 -49.66 -14.15 16.82
C HIS A 52 -48.86 -15.34 17.34
N GLN A 53 -48.46 -16.27 16.47
CA GLN A 53 -47.59 -17.37 16.87
C GLN A 53 -46.16 -16.87 17.07
N HIS A 54 -45.58 -17.19 18.22
CA HIS A 54 -44.19 -16.88 18.52
C HIS A 54 -43.25 -17.72 17.65
N GLY A 55 -42.15 -17.14 17.18
CA GLY A 55 -41.12 -17.85 16.41
C GLY A 55 -41.46 -18.16 14.96
N CYS A 56 -42.62 -17.71 14.44
CA CYS A 56 -43.00 -17.89 13.04
C CYS A 56 -43.00 -16.55 12.29
N THR A 57 -42.57 -16.56 11.03
CA THR A 57 -42.66 -15.39 10.14
C THR A 57 -44.12 -15.11 9.77
N ILE A 58 -44.58 -13.88 9.98
CA ILE A 58 -45.93 -13.47 9.61
C ILE A 58 -45.98 -13.27 8.10
N LEU A 59 -46.59 -14.21 7.39
CA LEU A 59 -46.81 -14.15 5.95
C LEU A 59 -48.26 -13.75 5.63
N HIS A 60 -48.46 -13.11 4.48
CA HIS A 60 -49.82 -12.87 3.96
C HIS A 60 -50.51 -14.22 3.67
N PRO A 61 -51.82 -14.40 3.97
CA PRO A 61 -52.49 -15.71 3.82
C PRO A 61 -52.38 -16.34 2.43
N GLY A 62 -52.30 -15.51 1.37
CA GLY A 62 -52.10 -15.98 0.00
C GLY A 62 -50.69 -16.48 -0.33
N LEU A 63 -49.68 -16.14 0.47
CA LEU A 63 -48.28 -16.56 0.29
C LEU A 63 -47.88 -17.76 1.17
N VAL A 64 -48.73 -18.16 2.11
CA VAL A 64 -48.42 -19.26 3.05
C VAL A 64 -48.21 -20.59 2.32
N ASP A 65 -49.02 -20.86 1.29
CA ASP A 65 -48.98 -22.09 0.50
C ASP A 65 -48.05 -21.99 -0.73
N ALA A 66 -47.39 -20.84 -0.94
CA ALA A 66 -46.51 -20.64 -2.07
C ALA A 66 -45.23 -21.48 -1.92
N PRO A 67 -44.69 -22.05 -3.01
CA PRO A 67 -43.46 -22.81 -2.97
C PRO A 67 -42.31 -21.93 -2.47
N LYS A 68 -41.70 -22.32 -1.35
CA LYS A 68 -40.54 -21.60 -0.80
C LYS A 68 -39.29 -21.96 -1.61
N PRO A 69 -38.38 -21.00 -1.83
CA PRO A 69 -37.09 -21.30 -2.45
C PRO A 69 -36.32 -22.32 -1.61
N GLN A 70 -35.61 -23.23 -2.28
CA GLN A 70 -34.86 -24.30 -1.62
C GLN A 70 -33.79 -23.74 -0.66
N GLY A 71 -33.43 -24.50 0.38
CA GLY A 71 -32.60 -24.01 1.50
C GLY A 71 -31.23 -23.40 1.14
N ASN A 72 -30.71 -23.67 -0.06
CA ASN A 72 -29.47 -23.07 -0.58
C ASN A 72 -29.70 -21.90 -1.56
N TRP A 73 -30.90 -21.31 -1.58
CA TRP A 73 -31.18 -20.18 -2.43
C TRP A 73 -30.53 -18.90 -1.90
N LEU A 74 -29.47 -18.47 -2.58
CA LEU A 74 -28.78 -17.21 -2.31
C LEU A 74 -29.55 -16.06 -2.98
N TYR A 75 -30.02 -15.10 -2.17
CA TYR A 75 -30.63 -13.87 -2.68
C TYR A 75 -29.54 -12.87 -3.10
N GLY A 76 -29.80 -12.12 -4.18
CA GLY A 76 -28.89 -11.09 -4.69
C GLY A 76 -28.53 -11.28 -6.16
N LYS A 77 -27.94 -10.25 -6.77
CA LYS A 77 -27.45 -10.31 -8.15
C LYS A 77 -26.09 -11.02 -8.16
N LYS A 78 -26.00 -12.15 -8.85
CA LYS A 78 -24.69 -12.78 -9.11
C LYS A 78 -23.87 -11.84 -9.99
N THR A 79 -22.64 -11.56 -9.57
CA THR A 79 -21.65 -10.87 -10.40
C THR A 79 -21.06 -11.87 -11.38
N ASP A 80 -20.86 -11.46 -12.63
CA ASP A 80 -20.07 -12.23 -13.57
C ASP A 80 -18.63 -12.36 -13.03
N PRO A 81 -17.99 -13.53 -13.18
CA PRO A 81 -16.61 -13.69 -12.74
C PRO A 81 -15.72 -12.73 -13.54
N SER A 82 -14.87 -11.99 -12.84
CA SER A 82 -13.82 -11.19 -13.48
C SER A 82 -12.78 -12.10 -14.14
N ASP A 83 -12.04 -11.56 -15.11
CA ASP A 83 -10.86 -12.22 -15.66
C ASP A 83 -9.92 -12.63 -14.52
N LYS A 84 -9.45 -13.88 -14.55
CA LYS A 84 -8.55 -14.39 -13.53
C LYS A 84 -7.15 -13.91 -13.84
N ALA A 85 -6.44 -13.42 -12.82
CA ALA A 85 -5.05 -12.98 -12.97
C ALA A 85 -4.14 -14.07 -13.60
N GLY A 86 -4.36 -15.34 -13.25
CA GLY A 86 -3.62 -16.47 -13.82
C GLY A 86 -3.76 -16.62 -15.33
N ASP A 87 -4.90 -16.25 -15.91
CA ASP A 87 -5.12 -16.30 -17.35
C ASP A 87 -4.42 -15.14 -18.08
N LEU A 88 -4.25 -14.00 -17.40
CA LEU A 88 -3.51 -12.84 -17.90
C LEU A 88 -1.98 -13.05 -17.89
N PHE A 89 -1.46 -13.90 -16.99
CA PHE A 89 -0.03 -14.21 -16.92
C PHE A 89 0.41 -15.25 -17.99
N LYS A 90 -0.52 -15.95 -18.63
CA LYS A 90 -0.21 -16.93 -19.68
C LYS A 90 0.05 -16.22 -21.01
N GLN A 91 1.31 -15.90 -21.26
CA GLN A 91 1.73 -15.22 -22.49
C GLN A 91 1.95 -16.17 -23.68
N GLN A 92 2.32 -17.43 -23.41
CA GLN A 92 2.62 -18.40 -24.46
C GLN A 92 1.46 -19.38 -24.65
N PRO A 93 1.04 -19.64 -25.90
CA PRO A 93 -0.01 -20.60 -26.16
C PRO A 93 0.52 -22.03 -25.99
N GLU A 94 -0.09 -22.81 -25.11
CA GLU A 94 0.34 -24.18 -24.85
C GLU A 94 -0.04 -25.15 -26.01
N GLY A 95 0.85 -26.12 -26.27
CA GLY A 95 0.59 -27.26 -27.15
C GLY A 95 0.78 -26.97 -28.64
N ILE A 96 -0.13 -27.47 -29.48
CA ILE A 96 -0.01 -27.40 -30.95
C ILE A 96 0.08 -25.96 -31.47
N LYS A 97 -0.49 -24.99 -30.74
CA LYS A 97 -0.43 -23.57 -31.12
C LYS A 97 0.99 -23.00 -31.05
N GLU A 98 1.83 -23.49 -30.15
CA GLU A 98 3.24 -23.09 -30.07
C GLU A 98 3.99 -23.51 -31.34
N LEU A 99 3.82 -24.77 -31.76
CA LEU A 99 4.41 -25.30 -33.00
C LEU A 99 3.94 -24.52 -34.23
N ILE A 100 2.64 -24.20 -34.30
CA ILE A 100 2.09 -23.39 -35.40
C ILE A 100 2.72 -21.99 -35.41
N ASN A 101 2.88 -21.37 -34.25
CA ASN A 101 3.54 -20.07 -34.14
C ASN A 101 5.00 -20.18 -34.57
N GLU A 102 5.75 -21.17 -34.10
CA GLU A 102 7.15 -21.38 -34.50
C GLU A 102 7.27 -21.52 -36.03
N ILE A 103 6.42 -22.33 -36.67
CA ILE A 103 6.38 -22.46 -38.14
C ILE A 103 6.08 -21.10 -38.82
N ASN A 104 5.14 -20.33 -38.29
CA ASN A 104 4.79 -19.02 -38.84
C ASN A 104 5.90 -17.98 -38.64
N GLU A 105 6.67 -18.10 -37.56
CA GLU A 105 7.74 -17.19 -37.16
C GLU A 105 9.11 -17.55 -37.78
N GLN A 106 9.30 -18.78 -38.28
CA GLN A 106 10.52 -19.22 -38.98
C GLN A 106 10.93 -18.34 -40.16
N LYS A 107 9.99 -17.61 -40.77
CA LYS A 107 10.28 -16.65 -41.85
C LYS A 107 11.00 -15.39 -41.37
N TYR A 108 10.99 -15.10 -40.07
CA TYR A 108 11.56 -13.86 -39.55
C TYR A 108 13.09 -13.90 -39.56
N ALA A 109 13.68 -12.75 -39.88
CA ALA A 109 15.13 -12.63 -40.01
C ALA A 109 15.88 -12.91 -38.70
N SER A 110 15.30 -12.59 -37.53
CA SER A 110 15.86 -12.94 -36.22
C SER A 110 15.92 -14.45 -36.04
N HIS A 111 14.82 -15.15 -36.32
CA HIS A 111 14.73 -16.60 -36.16
C HIS A 111 15.72 -17.37 -37.05
N ILE A 112 16.00 -16.82 -38.25
CA ILE A 112 16.98 -17.37 -39.21
C ILE A 112 18.43 -17.06 -38.79
N LYS A 113 18.69 -15.88 -38.23
CA LYS A 113 20.05 -15.41 -37.88
C LYS A 113 20.52 -15.87 -36.51
N GLU A 114 19.59 -16.16 -35.62
CA GLU A 114 19.86 -16.45 -34.20
C GLU A 114 19.15 -17.74 -33.75
N PRO A 115 19.37 -18.88 -34.44
CA PRO A 115 18.77 -20.13 -34.00
C PRO A 115 19.44 -20.61 -32.71
N LEU A 116 18.64 -20.96 -31.70
CA LEU A 116 19.16 -21.38 -30.41
C LEU A 116 19.91 -22.72 -30.52
N GLY A 117 21.12 -22.80 -29.97
CA GLY A 117 21.92 -24.02 -29.92
C GLY A 117 22.54 -24.45 -31.25
N THR A 118 22.33 -23.68 -32.33
CA THR A 118 22.95 -23.93 -33.64
C THR A 118 23.52 -22.64 -34.20
N MET A 119 24.38 -22.76 -35.22
CA MET A 119 24.90 -21.61 -35.93
C MET A 119 23.96 -21.24 -37.09
N PRO A 120 23.81 -19.94 -37.43
CA PRO A 120 22.96 -19.52 -38.53
C PRO A 120 23.42 -20.12 -39.85
N THR A 121 22.49 -20.71 -40.59
CA THR A 121 22.75 -21.27 -41.91
C THR A 121 22.84 -20.14 -42.94
N ARG A 122 23.88 -20.17 -43.78
CA ARG A 122 24.13 -19.14 -44.81
C ARG A 122 23.78 -19.61 -46.23
N ASN A 123 23.11 -20.76 -46.35
CA ASN A 123 22.67 -21.36 -47.62
C ASN A 123 23.77 -21.38 -48.71
N TYR A 124 24.99 -21.78 -48.35
CA TYR A 124 26.06 -21.96 -49.32
C TYR A 124 25.82 -23.20 -50.19
N ASN A 125 26.08 -23.08 -51.49
CA ASN A 125 26.09 -24.22 -52.41
C ASN A 125 27.42 -24.97 -52.26
N TRP A 126 27.47 -25.91 -51.32
CA TRP A 126 28.66 -26.70 -51.06
C TRP A 126 28.95 -27.73 -52.17
N PRO A 127 30.22 -27.94 -52.57
CA PRO A 127 30.61 -29.04 -53.46
C PRO A 127 30.19 -30.40 -52.91
N GLU A 128 29.94 -31.39 -53.79
CA GLU A 128 29.48 -32.72 -53.36
C GLU A 128 30.52 -33.47 -52.52
N GLU A 129 31.81 -33.25 -52.79
CA GLU A 129 32.95 -33.85 -52.09
C GLU A 129 32.97 -33.49 -50.60
N SER A 130 32.54 -32.27 -50.24
CA SER A 130 32.55 -31.78 -48.86
C SER A 130 31.38 -32.31 -48.02
N LYS A 131 30.43 -33.03 -48.62
CA LYS A 131 29.33 -33.70 -47.90
C LYS A 131 29.73 -35.12 -47.45
N SER A 132 30.89 -35.61 -47.88
CA SER A 132 31.41 -36.92 -47.45
C SER A 132 31.96 -36.87 -46.03
N ASP A 133 31.63 -37.87 -45.21
CA ASP A 133 31.94 -37.92 -43.77
C ASP A 133 33.46 -37.92 -43.45
N GLY A 134 34.30 -38.19 -44.45
CA GLY A 134 35.77 -38.22 -44.33
C GLY A 134 36.48 -36.97 -44.86
N PHE A 135 35.74 -35.94 -45.30
CA PHE A 135 36.33 -34.72 -45.84
C PHE A 135 36.80 -33.79 -44.71
N ALA A 136 38.09 -33.45 -44.72
CA ALA A 136 38.67 -32.47 -43.80
C ALA A 136 38.96 -31.16 -44.54
N PHE A 137 38.46 -30.05 -43.99
CA PHE A 137 38.75 -28.71 -44.52
C PHE A 137 40.19 -28.29 -44.20
N GLY A 138 40.85 -27.60 -45.13
CA GLY A 138 42.18 -27.02 -44.95
C GLY A 138 43.22 -27.57 -45.92
N GLN A 139 44.42 -26.98 -45.90
CA GLN A 139 45.56 -27.42 -46.71
C GLN A 139 46.40 -28.42 -45.92
N LYS A 140 46.61 -29.63 -46.46
CA LYS A 140 47.48 -30.63 -45.85
C LYS A 140 48.95 -30.23 -46.07
N ILE A 141 49.69 -29.99 -44.99
CA ILE A 141 51.13 -29.73 -45.04
C ILE A 141 51.87 -31.08 -45.15
N PRO A 142 52.82 -31.25 -46.09
CA PRO A 142 53.64 -32.45 -46.15
C PRO A 142 54.53 -32.56 -44.89
N PRO A 143 54.85 -33.79 -44.43
CA PRO A 143 55.76 -33.98 -43.30
C PRO A 143 57.17 -33.46 -43.60
N SER A 144 57.89 -33.02 -42.56
CA SER A 144 59.26 -32.51 -42.67
C SER A 144 60.26 -33.56 -43.13
N GLU A 145 61.27 -33.14 -43.89
CA GLU A 145 62.30 -34.03 -44.47
C GLU A 145 63.14 -34.77 -43.42
N PHE A 146 63.36 -34.18 -42.23
CA PHE A 146 64.13 -34.77 -41.14
C PHE A 146 63.29 -34.92 -39.87
N THR A 147 63.60 -35.97 -39.08
CA THR A 147 62.90 -36.23 -37.82
C THR A 147 63.59 -35.52 -36.66
N ALA A 148 62.82 -35.05 -35.67
CA ALA A 148 63.36 -34.38 -34.48
C ALA A 148 64.50 -35.16 -33.78
N LYS A 149 64.46 -36.49 -33.83
CA LYS A 149 65.50 -37.37 -33.26
C LYS A 149 66.88 -37.16 -33.91
N GLU A 150 66.93 -36.98 -35.22
CA GLU A 150 68.18 -36.81 -35.98
C GLU A 150 68.79 -35.44 -35.72
N VAL A 151 67.96 -34.42 -35.49
CA VAL A 151 68.40 -33.07 -35.13
C VAL A 151 68.94 -33.02 -33.70
N VAL A 152 68.29 -33.71 -32.76
CA VAL A 152 68.66 -33.68 -31.33
C VAL A 152 69.92 -34.49 -31.07
N PHE A 153 70.12 -35.61 -31.78
CA PHE A 153 71.26 -36.49 -31.58
C PHE A 153 72.01 -36.69 -32.90
N PRO A 154 72.86 -35.71 -33.31
CA PRO A 154 73.66 -35.85 -34.51
C PRO A 154 74.66 -37.01 -34.32
N PRO A 155 74.58 -38.08 -35.14
CA PRO A 155 75.42 -39.27 -34.96
C PRO A 155 76.92 -39.01 -35.22
N ASP A 156 77.27 -37.91 -35.91
CA ASP A 156 78.65 -37.61 -36.37
C ASP A 156 79.39 -36.52 -35.57
N ALA A 157 78.97 -36.21 -34.35
CA ALA A 157 79.65 -35.19 -33.53
C ALA A 157 81.02 -35.68 -33.01
N LYS A 158 82.13 -35.10 -33.50
CA LYS A 158 83.50 -35.36 -33.01
C LYS A 158 83.81 -34.51 -31.76
N ARG A 159 84.62 -35.03 -30.82
CA ARG A 159 85.11 -34.30 -29.64
C ARG A 159 86.32 -33.43 -30.00
N ASP A 160 86.47 -32.30 -29.30
CA ASP A 160 87.57 -31.35 -29.45
C ASP A 160 88.92 -31.90 -28.93
N GLU A 161 90.03 -31.39 -29.46
CA GLU A 161 91.40 -31.78 -29.07
C GLU A 161 91.89 -31.05 -27.80
N GLU A 162 92.83 -31.65 -27.04
CA GLU A 162 93.34 -31.12 -25.75
C GLU A 162 94.01 -29.73 -25.89
N SER A 163 94.56 -29.42 -27.07
CA SER A 163 95.16 -28.11 -27.39
C SER A 163 94.10 -27.00 -27.41
N VAL A 164 92.92 -27.31 -27.94
CA VAL A 164 91.76 -26.42 -27.98
C VAL A 164 91.24 -26.20 -26.56
N ARG A 165 91.18 -27.26 -25.74
CA ARG A 165 90.79 -27.17 -24.32
C ARG A 165 91.66 -26.18 -23.54
N LEU A 166 92.99 -26.26 -23.64
CA LEU A 166 93.90 -25.35 -22.93
C LEU A 166 93.72 -23.88 -23.36
N MET A 167 93.41 -23.63 -24.64
CA MET A 167 93.09 -22.28 -25.12
C MET A 167 91.78 -21.75 -24.49
N TYR A 168 90.75 -22.58 -24.37
CA TYR A 168 89.49 -22.23 -23.71
C TYR A 168 89.65 -22.00 -22.20
N LEU A 169 90.53 -22.75 -21.53
CA LEU A 169 90.85 -22.58 -20.11
C LEU A 169 91.42 -21.17 -19.83
N LYS A 170 92.31 -20.68 -20.71
CA LYS A 170 92.93 -19.36 -20.59
C LYS A 170 92.02 -18.21 -21.02
N SER A 171 91.26 -18.39 -22.11
CA SER A 171 90.44 -17.32 -22.69
C SER A 171 89.10 -17.14 -21.99
N HIS A 172 88.41 -18.23 -21.69
CA HIS A 172 87.03 -18.22 -21.17
C HIS A 172 86.94 -18.75 -19.73
N GLY A 173 88.05 -19.21 -19.14
CA GLY A 173 88.02 -19.79 -17.80
C GLY A 173 87.17 -21.06 -17.73
N ASN A 174 87.11 -21.82 -18.83
CA ASN A 174 86.31 -23.03 -18.91
C ASN A 174 87.07 -24.20 -18.29
N PHE A 175 86.92 -24.38 -16.98
CA PHE A 175 87.53 -25.46 -16.20
C PHE A 175 86.63 -26.70 -16.15
N GLU A 176 87.22 -27.88 -16.02
CA GLU A 176 86.44 -29.08 -15.71
C GLU A 176 85.94 -29.06 -14.26
N ALA A 177 84.86 -29.79 -14.02
CA ALA A 177 84.29 -29.90 -12.68
C ALA A 177 85.32 -30.49 -11.70
N GLY A 178 85.68 -29.71 -10.67
CA GLY A 178 86.63 -30.11 -9.62
C GLY A 178 88.07 -29.62 -9.82
N GLU A 179 88.37 -28.95 -10.93
CA GLU A 179 89.70 -28.40 -11.18
C GLU A 179 89.92 -27.08 -10.42
N GLN A 180 90.95 -27.02 -9.56
CA GLN A 180 91.33 -25.77 -8.90
C GLN A 180 92.08 -24.88 -9.89
N LYS A 181 91.71 -23.59 -9.95
CA LYS A 181 92.38 -22.60 -10.80
C LYS A 181 93.85 -22.49 -10.41
N ASN A 182 94.73 -22.99 -11.27
CA ASN A 182 96.15 -22.73 -11.14
C ASN A 182 96.43 -21.27 -11.51
N ARG A 183 97.00 -20.51 -10.56
CA ARG A 183 97.35 -19.09 -10.74
C ARG A 183 98.81 -18.87 -11.11
N GLU A 184 99.58 -19.95 -11.27
CA GLU A 184 101.00 -19.93 -11.65
C GLU A 184 101.87 -19.07 -10.72
N TYR A 185 101.51 -18.96 -9.42
CA TYR A 185 102.31 -18.23 -8.44
C TYR A 185 103.64 -18.93 -8.15
N LYS A 186 104.71 -18.13 -7.98
CA LYS A 186 106.00 -18.59 -7.43
C LYS A 186 105.94 -18.52 -5.90
N TRP A 187 105.65 -19.65 -5.24
CA TRP A 187 105.52 -19.73 -3.78
C TRP A 187 106.88 -19.81 -3.07
N ASN A 188 107.07 -19.01 -2.00
CA ASN A 188 108.29 -19.02 -1.18
C ASN A 188 108.19 -19.93 0.07
N VAL A 189 106.98 -20.39 0.38
CA VAL A 189 106.66 -21.33 1.47
C VAL A 189 105.77 -22.44 0.91
N ASN A 190 105.83 -23.64 1.48
CA ASN A 190 104.98 -24.75 1.05
C ASN A 190 103.50 -24.47 1.43
N PRO A 191 102.59 -24.25 0.47
CA PRO A 191 101.22 -23.82 0.77
C PRO A 191 100.40 -24.87 1.53
N ASN A 192 100.80 -26.14 1.48
CA ASN A 192 100.07 -27.24 2.13
C ASN A 192 100.36 -27.37 3.63
N GLU A 193 101.41 -26.73 4.17
CA GLU A 193 101.89 -26.98 5.55
C GLU A 193 101.85 -25.76 6.49
N TYR A 194 101.97 -24.54 5.97
CA TYR A 194 102.06 -23.33 6.80
C TYR A 194 100.68 -22.87 7.34
N ARG A 195 100.57 -22.54 8.64
CA ARG A 195 99.34 -21.95 9.23
C ARG A 195 99.38 -20.42 9.21
N PHE A 196 98.41 -19.83 8.52
CA PHE A 196 98.28 -18.38 8.39
C PHE A 196 97.47 -17.78 9.59
N GLY A 197 97.91 -16.67 10.20
CA GLY A 197 97.19 -15.93 11.26
C GLY A 197 98.06 -15.29 12.38
N LYS A 198 97.48 -14.44 13.26
CA LYS A 198 98.14 -13.73 14.42
C LYS A 198 97.62 -14.20 15.80
N LYS A 199 98.40 -14.07 16.89
CA LYS A 199 98.17 -14.59 18.27
C LYS A 199 98.23 -13.50 19.39
N ASP A 200 97.45 -13.62 20.49
CA ASP A 200 97.32 -12.68 21.66
C ASP A 200 97.58 -13.27 23.10
N GLU A 201 97.81 -12.40 24.13
CA GLU A 201 98.22 -12.71 25.56
C GLU A 201 97.26 -12.16 26.68
N ARG A 202 97.36 -12.56 27.99
CA ARG A 202 96.39 -12.24 29.13
C ARG A 202 97.01 -11.81 30.50
N GLU A 203 96.30 -10.98 31.32
CA GLU A 203 96.72 -10.32 32.60
C GLU A 203 95.93 -10.78 33.89
N GLN A 204 96.43 -10.55 35.14
CA GLN A 204 95.87 -11.12 36.42
C GLN A 204 95.40 -10.12 37.52
N GLU A 205 94.58 -10.61 38.48
CA GLU A 205 93.96 -9.92 39.67
C GLU A 205 92.84 -8.88 39.43
N GLN A 206 92.05 -9.06 38.37
CA GLN A 206 90.92 -8.18 38.08
C GLN A 206 89.79 -8.23 39.13
N MET A 207 89.57 -9.37 39.78
CA MET A 207 88.38 -9.59 40.62
C MET A 207 88.33 -8.75 41.90
N LYS A 208 89.49 -8.47 42.51
CA LYS A 208 89.53 -7.70 43.75
C LYS A 208 89.09 -6.25 43.56
N LYS A 209 89.39 -5.66 42.40
CA LYS A 209 89.00 -4.29 42.04
C LYS A 209 87.49 -4.14 41.83
N ILE A 210 86.80 -5.23 41.48
CA ILE A 210 85.35 -5.23 41.21
C ILE A 210 84.55 -5.19 42.52
N LEU A 211 84.99 -5.90 43.56
CA LEU A 211 84.22 -6.10 44.79
C LEU A 211 84.18 -4.89 45.73
N GLN A 212 85.24 -4.08 45.78
CA GLN A 212 85.37 -2.97 46.73
C GLN A 212 85.63 -1.65 45.99
N HIS A 213 84.67 -1.25 45.17
CA HIS A 213 84.81 -0.07 44.30
C HIS A 213 84.92 1.25 45.06
N GLU A 214 84.44 1.34 46.30
CA GLU A 214 84.49 2.56 47.12
C GLU A 214 85.86 2.86 47.75
N LEU A 215 86.77 1.87 47.81
CA LEU A 215 88.11 2.04 48.39
C LEU A 215 89.10 2.74 47.44
N THR A 216 88.84 2.72 46.13
CA THR A 216 89.74 3.31 45.13
C THR A 216 89.58 4.84 45.14
N GLN A 217 90.50 5.54 45.82
CA GLN A 217 90.46 7.00 45.91
C GLN A 217 90.50 7.64 44.51
N ASN A 218 89.58 8.58 44.25
CA ASN A 218 89.37 9.36 43.01
C ASN A 218 88.50 8.76 41.89
N GLN A 219 87.85 7.61 42.07
CA GLN A 219 86.96 7.07 41.02
C GLN A 219 85.48 7.50 41.16
N TYR A 220 85.02 7.96 42.34
CA TYR A 220 83.61 8.34 42.58
C TYR A 220 83.45 9.62 43.45
N PRO A 221 83.14 10.80 42.88
CA PRO A 221 82.77 11.99 43.65
C PRO A 221 81.33 11.89 44.20
N LYS A 222 81.11 12.27 45.47
CA LYS A 222 79.80 12.17 46.17
C LYS A 222 78.71 13.11 45.65
N THR A 223 79.05 14.16 44.90
CA THR A 223 78.08 15.06 44.27
C THR A 223 78.42 15.20 42.80
N THR A 224 77.56 14.66 41.93
CA THR A 224 77.67 14.78 40.47
C THR A 224 76.73 15.85 39.97
N ILE A 225 77.19 16.71 39.06
CA ILE A 225 76.30 17.62 38.31
C ILE A 225 75.54 16.77 37.29
N ILE A 226 74.23 16.64 37.49
CA ILE A 226 73.35 15.82 36.65
C ILE A 226 72.48 16.73 35.79
N SER A 227 72.09 16.25 34.61
CA SER A 227 71.17 16.98 33.74
C SER A 227 69.79 17.10 34.38
N LYS A 228 69.16 18.28 34.28
CA LYS A 228 67.81 18.53 34.82
C LYS A 228 66.80 17.48 34.33
N HIS A 229 66.87 17.11 33.06
CA HIS A 229 65.96 16.13 32.46
C HIS A 229 66.05 14.76 33.15
N GLN A 230 67.26 14.33 33.49
CA GLN A 230 67.47 13.07 34.19
C GLN A 230 66.93 13.12 35.63
N GLU A 231 67.09 14.25 36.32
CA GLU A 231 66.56 14.41 37.68
C GLU A 231 65.03 14.51 37.69
N ASP A 232 64.43 15.21 36.74
CA ASP A 232 62.97 15.28 36.58
C ASP A 232 62.39 13.88 36.25
N TRP A 233 63.07 13.11 35.38
CA TRP A 233 62.72 11.71 35.10
C TRP A 233 62.82 10.84 36.36
N LYS A 234 63.87 11.02 37.16
CA LYS A 234 64.08 10.27 38.40
C LYS A 234 62.99 10.59 39.42
N ASN A 235 62.67 11.86 39.63
CA ASN A 235 61.64 12.32 40.56
C ASN A 235 60.23 11.82 40.22
N TYR A 236 59.95 11.56 38.94
CA TYR A 236 58.68 10.94 38.51
C TYR A 236 58.68 9.41 38.70
N ASN A 237 59.79 8.75 38.41
CA ASN A 237 59.84 7.29 38.36
C ASN A 237 60.16 6.64 39.72
N GLU A 238 61.03 7.25 40.51
CA GLU A 238 61.39 6.75 41.83
C GLU A 238 60.29 7.02 42.86
N ASP A 239 60.17 6.13 43.83
CA ASP A 239 59.23 6.25 44.95
C ASP A 239 60.00 6.61 46.22
N PRO A 240 60.08 7.90 46.59
CA PRO A 240 60.82 8.31 47.77
C PRO A 240 60.07 7.93 49.05
N LEU A 241 60.80 7.38 50.02
CA LEU A 241 60.23 6.99 51.30
C LEU A 241 59.56 8.18 52.00
N GLY A 242 58.29 8.00 52.42
CA GLY A 242 57.55 8.98 53.22
C GLY A 242 56.84 10.10 52.44
N LYS A 243 56.89 10.09 51.10
CA LYS A 243 56.10 10.98 50.25
C LYS A 243 55.23 10.15 49.29
N PRO A 244 54.03 10.62 48.91
CA PRO A 244 53.30 9.97 47.84
C PRO A 244 54.06 10.13 46.52
N LYS A 245 53.98 9.11 45.67
CA LYS A 245 54.60 9.12 44.35
C LYS A 245 54.15 10.34 43.54
N ASN A 246 55.11 11.03 42.92
CA ASN A 246 54.82 12.16 42.07
C ASN A 246 54.27 11.67 40.71
N LEU A 247 53.05 12.09 40.37
CA LEU A 247 52.41 11.78 39.08
C LEU A 247 52.47 12.93 38.07
N ALA A 248 53.35 13.92 38.29
CA ALA A 248 53.59 15.05 37.39
C ALA A 248 52.34 15.87 37.01
N GLN A 249 51.40 16.02 37.94
CA GLN A 249 50.19 16.83 37.73
C GLN A 249 50.44 18.31 38.06
N ILE A 250 49.99 19.21 37.17
CA ILE A 250 50.04 20.66 37.38
C ILE A 250 48.60 21.14 37.57
N ASN A 251 48.19 21.44 38.80
CA ASN A 251 46.85 21.96 39.09
C ASN A 251 46.90 23.48 39.36
N SER A 252 46.49 24.30 38.39
CA SER A 252 46.46 25.77 38.51
C SER A 252 45.24 26.33 39.24
N ARG A 253 44.21 25.52 39.54
CA ARG A 253 43.00 25.97 40.25
C ARG A 253 42.89 25.27 41.60
N MET A 254 43.35 25.94 42.64
CA MET A 254 43.10 25.56 44.03
C MET A 254 42.87 26.82 44.88
N PRO A 255 41.98 26.77 45.89
CA PRO A 255 41.38 25.57 46.47
C PRO A 255 39.98 25.22 45.89
N ALA A 256 39.79 23.95 45.52
CA ALA A 256 38.50 23.35 45.14
C ALA A 256 38.25 22.05 45.91
N ILE A 257 36.98 21.69 46.12
CA ILE A 257 36.58 20.40 46.69
C ILE A 257 36.66 19.37 45.56
N PHE A 258 37.49 18.33 45.74
CA PHE A 258 37.58 17.23 44.79
C PHE A 258 36.43 16.24 44.98
N GLY A 259 35.91 15.73 43.87
CA GLY A 259 34.78 14.79 43.84
C GLY A 259 33.75 15.21 42.80
N GLU A 260 32.88 14.27 42.43
CA GLU A 260 31.76 14.55 41.53
C GLU A 260 30.54 14.94 42.37
N THR A 261 30.03 16.16 42.16
CA THR A 261 28.73 16.53 42.71
C THR A 261 27.65 15.84 41.89
N LYS A 262 26.76 15.10 42.55
CA LYS A 262 25.55 14.62 41.86
C LYS A 262 24.74 15.83 41.44
N LYS A 263 24.62 16.02 40.14
CA LYS A 263 23.66 16.98 39.57
C LYS A 263 22.29 16.32 39.64
N ASP A 264 21.37 16.95 40.36
CA ASP A 264 19.96 16.54 40.35
C ASP A 264 19.31 17.03 39.05
N GLU A 265 19.69 16.42 37.93
CA GLU A 265 19.04 16.57 36.62
C GLU A 265 17.82 15.64 36.48
N GLN A 266 17.39 15.03 37.57
CA GLN A 266 16.21 14.17 37.60
C GLN A 266 14.94 14.99 37.71
N TRP A 267 13.90 14.57 37.00
CA TRP A 267 12.58 15.16 37.15
C TRP A 267 12.09 15.06 38.57
N THR A 268 11.60 16.17 39.09
CA THR A 268 10.92 16.19 40.39
C THR A 268 9.63 15.39 40.29
N ALA A 269 9.16 14.78 41.39
CA ALA A 269 7.91 14.03 41.40
C ALA A 269 6.71 14.78 40.79
N GLY A 270 6.62 16.10 40.98
CA GLY A 270 5.59 16.94 40.34
C GLY A 270 5.72 17.05 38.81
N GLN A 271 6.94 17.07 38.27
CA GLN A 271 7.19 17.03 36.83
C GLN A 271 6.85 15.65 36.26
N CYS A 272 7.04 14.56 37.02
CA CYS A 272 6.63 13.22 36.60
C CYS A 272 5.10 13.08 36.52
N ILE A 273 4.34 13.73 37.41
CA ILE A 273 2.87 13.65 37.42
C ILE A 273 2.27 14.47 36.27
N ASN A 274 2.74 15.70 36.07
CA ASN A 274 2.14 16.63 35.12
C ASN A 274 2.81 16.61 33.73
N GLY A 275 4.01 16.05 33.62
CA GLY A 275 4.84 16.10 32.43
C GLY A 275 5.23 17.53 32.03
N GLN A 276 5.66 17.67 30.77
CA GLN A 276 5.83 18.95 30.08
C GLN A 276 5.15 18.88 28.71
N PRO A 277 3.81 18.68 28.67
CA PRO A 277 3.11 18.48 27.41
C PRO A 277 3.13 19.77 26.59
N THR A 278 3.29 19.61 25.28
CA THR A 278 3.11 20.70 24.33
C THR A 278 1.64 21.07 24.22
N GLN A 279 1.34 22.31 23.81
CA GLN A 279 -0.05 22.78 23.69
C GLN A 279 -0.93 21.87 22.80
N LYS A 280 -0.35 21.15 21.83
CA LYS A 280 -1.08 20.20 20.98
C LYS A 280 -1.50 18.94 21.73
N GLU A 281 -0.67 18.44 22.64
CA GLU A 281 -0.94 17.22 23.43
C GLU A 281 -1.97 17.48 24.54
N VAL A 282 -2.08 18.73 25.00
CA VAL A 282 -3.09 19.15 25.97
C VAL A 282 -4.48 19.26 25.34
N GLN A 283 -4.56 19.52 24.03
CA GLN A 283 -5.84 19.64 23.36
C GLN A 283 -6.52 18.26 23.17
N PRO A 284 -7.85 18.20 23.23
CA PRO A 284 -8.57 16.95 22.99
C PRO A 284 -8.39 16.46 21.55
N ASP A 285 -8.52 15.15 21.38
CA ASP A 285 -8.44 14.48 20.08
C ASP A 285 -9.44 15.06 19.05
N ILE A 286 -9.03 15.06 17.78
CA ILE A 286 -9.75 15.75 16.70
C ILE A 286 -11.05 15.02 16.30
N ASP A 287 -11.13 13.72 16.56
CA ASP A 287 -12.27 12.86 16.21
C ASP A 287 -13.36 12.82 17.29
N LEU A 288 -13.15 13.50 18.42
CA LEU A 288 -14.19 13.69 19.43
C LEU A 288 -15.39 14.45 18.84
N GLY A 289 -16.54 13.75 18.79
CA GLY A 289 -17.82 14.32 18.37
C GLY A 289 -18.01 14.51 16.86
N LYS A 290 -17.06 14.09 16.01
CA LYS A 290 -17.21 14.21 14.54
C LYS A 290 -16.45 13.13 13.78
N ALA A 291 -17.05 12.67 12.68
CA ALA A 291 -16.37 11.77 11.76
C ALA A 291 -15.29 12.51 10.96
N THR A 292 -14.03 12.15 11.16
CA THR A 292 -12.87 12.70 10.44
C THR A 292 -12.48 11.85 9.22
N LYS A 293 -12.98 10.61 9.15
CA LYS A 293 -12.73 9.66 8.06
C LYS A 293 -13.20 10.22 6.72
N PHE A 294 -12.29 10.21 5.74
CA PHE A 294 -12.59 10.62 4.38
C PHE A 294 -13.78 9.82 3.82
N GLY A 295 -14.75 10.50 3.22
CA GLY A 295 -16.02 9.93 2.74
C GLY A 295 -17.17 9.94 3.75
N PHE A 296 -16.89 10.09 5.05
CA PHE A 296 -17.91 10.13 6.12
C PHE A 296 -17.90 11.44 6.90
N ARG A 297 -17.15 12.44 6.43
CA ARG A 297 -17.06 13.74 7.11
C ARG A 297 -18.40 14.44 7.03
N ASN A 298 -18.88 14.93 8.18
CA ASN A 298 -20.06 15.78 8.24
C ASN A 298 -19.69 17.23 7.90
N GLN A 299 -19.19 17.43 6.68
CA GLN A 299 -18.81 18.72 6.13
C GLN A 299 -19.47 18.86 4.75
N THR A 300 -20.28 19.89 4.58
CA THR A 300 -20.91 20.20 3.30
C THR A 300 -19.92 20.86 2.35
N LYS A 301 -20.21 20.78 1.04
CA LYS A 301 -19.46 21.55 0.05
C LYS A 301 -19.80 23.03 0.18
N GLN A 302 -18.85 23.90 -0.14
CA GLN A 302 -19.08 25.34 -0.18
C GLN A 302 -20.21 25.66 -1.17
N GLY A 303 -21.20 26.44 -0.73
CA GLY A 303 -22.40 26.77 -1.51
C GLY A 303 -23.61 25.85 -1.28
N ASP A 304 -23.42 24.66 -0.68
CA ASP A 304 -24.49 23.69 -0.41
C ASP A 304 -24.93 23.68 1.07
N GLU A 305 -24.60 24.70 1.85
CA GLU A 305 -24.85 24.74 3.31
C GLU A 305 -26.34 24.68 3.66
N THR A 306 -27.20 25.28 2.83
CA THR A 306 -28.66 25.29 3.01
C THR A 306 -29.37 24.25 2.14
N ARG A 307 -28.62 23.50 1.33
CA ARG A 307 -29.18 22.52 0.41
C ARG A 307 -29.61 21.26 1.17
N ALA A 308 -30.85 20.83 0.95
CA ALA A 308 -31.28 19.51 1.39
C ALA A 308 -30.61 18.42 0.52
N PHE A 309 -29.86 17.52 1.15
CA PHE A 309 -29.27 16.37 0.47
C PHE A 309 -30.30 15.24 0.35
N GLY A 310 -30.75 14.96 -0.88
CA GLY A 310 -31.75 13.94 -1.16
C GLY A 310 -32.35 14.11 -2.56
N VAL A 311 -33.36 13.30 -2.87
CA VAL A 311 -34.16 13.43 -4.11
C VAL A 311 -35.55 13.95 -3.73
N PRO A 312 -35.97 15.13 -4.23
CA PRO A 312 -37.30 15.65 -3.95
C PRO A 312 -38.38 14.80 -4.64
N THR A 313 -39.57 14.74 -4.04
CA THR A 313 -40.71 14.03 -4.63
C THR A 313 -41.18 14.68 -5.93
N ILE A 314 -41.13 16.01 -6.00
CA ILE A 314 -41.39 16.79 -7.22
C ILE A 314 -40.03 17.20 -7.78
N ARG A 315 -39.70 16.70 -8.97
CA ARG A 315 -38.38 16.83 -9.57
C ARG A 315 -38.24 18.07 -10.43
N ASN A 316 -38.35 19.22 -9.79
CA ASN A 316 -38.03 20.52 -10.40
C ASN A 316 -36.52 20.74 -10.56
N ASP A 317 -35.70 19.90 -9.94
CA ASP A 317 -34.23 19.94 -9.95
C ASP A 317 -33.61 19.51 -11.29
N ILE A 318 -34.39 18.86 -12.17
CA ILE A 318 -33.93 18.33 -13.45
C ILE A 318 -34.64 18.98 -14.62
N VAL A 319 -33.94 19.02 -15.75
CA VAL A 319 -34.50 19.51 -17.01
C VAL A 319 -35.54 18.52 -17.52
N LYS A 320 -36.72 19.03 -17.85
CA LYS A 320 -37.82 18.25 -18.44
C LYS A 320 -37.41 17.70 -19.81
N THR A 321 -37.72 16.44 -20.08
CA THR A 321 -37.48 15.84 -21.39
C THR A 321 -38.45 16.41 -22.43
N GLY A 322 -37.97 16.59 -23.67
CA GLY A 322 -38.83 17.11 -24.76
C GLY A 322 -39.94 16.14 -25.17
N MET A 323 -39.69 14.83 -25.03
CA MET A 323 -40.70 13.78 -25.22
C MET A 323 -40.79 12.97 -23.93
N LYS A 324 -41.99 12.93 -23.33
CA LYS A 324 -42.26 12.12 -22.14
C LYS A 324 -42.41 10.65 -22.53
N SER A 325 -41.84 9.76 -21.72
CA SER A 325 -42.09 8.33 -21.84
C SER A 325 -43.52 8.02 -21.38
N VAL A 326 -44.17 7.05 -22.03
CA VAL A 326 -45.50 6.56 -21.62
C VAL A 326 -45.47 5.92 -20.23
N ALA A 327 -44.30 5.41 -19.81
CA ALA A 327 -44.09 4.72 -18.55
C ALA A 327 -43.28 5.56 -17.55
N ASP A 328 -43.30 6.89 -17.63
CA ASP A 328 -42.62 7.76 -16.67
C ASP A 328 -43.48 7.96 -15.41
N PRO A 329 -43.06 7.46 -14.23
CA PRO A 329 -43.82 7.62 -12.98
C PRO A 329 -43.50 8.92 -12.25
N GLN A 330 -42.56 9.74 -12.74
CA GLN A 330 -42.03 10.88 -12.01
C GLN A 330 -42.76 12.18 -12.32
N ASN A 331 -43.12 12.93 -11.28
CA ASN A 331 -43.67 14.28 -11.42
C ASN A 331 -42.54 15.33 -11.49
N TYR A 332 -42.56 16.18 -12.53
CA TYR A 332 -41.57 17.24 -12.80
C TYR A 332 -42.09 18.66 -12.50
N GLY A 333 -43.17 18.77 -11.72
CA GLY A 333 -43.83 20.03 -11.37
C GLY A 333 -44.63 20.67 -12.50
N ASP A 334 -44.93 19.92 -13.55
CA ASP A 334 -45.86 20.30 -14.63
C ASP A 334 -47.21 19.58 -14.57
N GLU A 335 -47.41 18.70 -13.59
CA GLU A 335 -48.70 18.04 -13.40
C GLU A 335 -49.76 19.01 -12.86
N VAL A 336 -50.98 18.83 -13.34
CA VAL A 336 -52.15 19.61 -12.94
C VAL A 336 -52.70 19.06 -11.61
N PRO A 337 -53.11 19.91 -10.65
CA PRO A 337 -53.72 19.43 -9.41
C PRO A 337 -55.00 18.63 -9.68
N ALA A 338 -55.28 17.65 -8.82
CA ALA A 338 -56.42 16.72 -9.00
C ALA A 338 -57.77 17.44 -9.20
N VAL A 339 -57.97 18.60 -8.56
CA VAL A 339 -59.19 19.41 -8.70
C VAL A 339 -59.39 19.90 -10.13
N ALA A 340 -58.32 20.34 -10.81
CA ALA A 340 -58.41 20.83 -12.18
C ALA A 340 -58.54 19.68 -13.21
N LEU A 341 -58.22 18.44 -12.83
CA LEU A 341 -58.57 17.26 -13.63
C LEU A 341 -60.06 16.92 -13.53
N LEU A 342 -60.66 17.07 -12.35
CA LEU A 342 -62.10 16.85 -12.13
C LEU A 342 -62.95 17.96 -12.77
N PHE A 343 -62.44 19.20 -12.75
CA PHE A 343 -63.11 20.39 -13.27
C PHE A 343 -62.19 21.11 -14.26
N PRO A 344 -62.09 20.61 -15.52
CA PRO A 344 -61.18 21.17 -16.50
C PRO A 344 -61.59 22.59 -16.91
N GLU A 345 -60.59 23.43 -17.18
CA GLU A 345 -60.84 24.79 -17.66
C GLU A 345 -61.44 24.79 -19.07
N LYS A 346 -62.12 25.90 -19.42
CA LYS A 346 -62.85 26.07 -20.68
C LYS A 346 -62.02 25.68 -21.91
N PHE A 347 -60.72 25.95 -21.93
CA PHE A 347 -59.84 25.72 -23.09
C PHE A 347 -59.02 24.43 -23.03
N SER A 348 -59.19 23.61 -21.99
CA SER A 348 -58.43 22.35 -21.82
C SER A 348 -58.68 21.37 -22.96
N HIS A 349 -59.91 21.34 -23.51
CA HIS A 349 -60.27 20.51 -24.66
C HIS A 349 -59.55 20.89 -25.96
N MET A 350 -58.99 22.10 -26.03
CA MET A 350 -58.16 22.57 -27.15
C MET A 350 -56.67 22.29 -26.90
N GLY A 351 -56.32 21.64 -25.79
CA GLY A 351 -54.93 21.35 -25.40
C GLY A 351 -54.19 22.54 -24.79
N LEU A 352 -54.90 23.60 -24.39
CA LEU A 352 -54.29 24.76 -23.74
C LEU A 352 -54.29 24.59 -22.22
N THR A 353 -53.13 24.82 -21.60
CA THR A 353 -52.96 24.78 -20.14
C THR A 353 -52.90 26.18 -19.55
N GLU A 354 -53.12 26.32 -18.23
CA GLU A 354 -53.00 27.62 -17.55
C GLU A 354 -51.59 28.22 -17.69
N GLN A 355 -50.56 27.37 -17.74
CA GLN A 355 -49.18 27.79 -17.97
C GLN A 355 -49.01 28.50 -19.32
N ASP A 356 -49.75 28.09 -20.35
CA ASP A 356 -49.70 28.74 -21.66
C ASP A 356 -50.26 30.17 -21.61
N PHE A 357 -51.24 30.45 -20.75
CA PHE A 357 -51.78 31.80 -20.54
C PHE A 357 -50.85 32.68 -19.69
N LEU A 358 -50.11 32.06 -18.76
CA LEU A 358 -49.14 32.72 -17.88
C LEU A 358 -47.77 32.94 -18.57
N MET A 359 -47.48 32.22 -19.65
CA MET A 359 -46.22 32.36 -20.39
C MET A 359 -46.00 33.79 -20.87
N LEU A 360 -44.85 34.35 -20.50
CA LEU A 360 -44.42 35.69 -20.88
C LEU A 360 -44.05 35.72 -22.37
N ARG A 361 -44.72 36.57 -23.14
CA ARG A 361 -44.53 36.73 -24.58
C ARG A 361 -44.09 38.14 -24.92
N ASN A 362 -43.44 38.29 -26.07
CA ASN A 362 -43.00 39.60 -26.54
C ASN A 362 -44.19 40.46 -26.96
N LYS A 363 -43.99 41.78 -26.96
CA LYS A 363 -44.99 42.77 -27.39
C LYS A 363 -45.59 42.48 -28.77
N LYS A 364 -44.79 42.03 -29.74
CA LYS A 364 -45.26 41.70 -31.11
C LYS A 364 -46.21 40.49 -31.11
N ASP A 365 -45.86 39.46 -30.35
CA ASP A 365 -46.63 38.20 -30.29
C ASP A 365 -47.98 38.43 -29.60
N ILE A 366 -47.99 39.19 -28.50
CA ILE A 366 -49.23 39.60 -27.83
C ILE A 366 -50.12 40.40 -28.77
N LYS A 367 -49.56 41.35 -29.54
CA LYS A 367 -50.32 42.11 -30.53
C LYS A 367 -50.98 41.19 -31.57
N GLN A 368 -50.22 40.27 -32.15
CA GLN A 368 -50.72 39.33 -33.15
C GLN A 368 -51.82 38.42 -32.59
N ILE A 369 -51.65 37.89 -31.37
CA ILE A 369 -52.65 37.03 -30.71
C ILE A 369 -53.98 37.79 -30.58
N PHE A 370 -53.98 39.00 -30.02
CA PHE A 370 -55.22 39.73 -29.78
C PHE A 370 -55.84 40.34 -31.04
N GLU A 371 -55.04 40.71 -32.05
CA GLU A 371 -55.55 41.09 -33.38
C GLU A 371 -56.21 39.91 -34.09
N SER A 372 -55.66 38.69 -33.97
CA SER A 372 -56.24 37.48 -34.55
C SER A 372 -57.58 37.08 -33.90
N ILE A 373 -57.77 37.43 -32.62
CA ILE A 373 -59.05 37.27 -31.90
C ILE A 373 -60.11 38.27 -32.42
N GLY A 374 -59.68 39.33 -33.13
CA GLY A 374 -60.54 40.35 -33.72
C GLY A 374 -60.52 41.70 -32.98
N ILE A 375 -59.63 41.88 -32.00
CA ILE A 375 -59.50 43.14 -31.26
C ILE A 375 -58.56 44.07 -32.04
N LYS A 376 -59.14 45.13 -32.62
CA LYS A 376 -58.38 46.16 -33.34
C LYS A 376 -58.04 47.31 -32.41
N TYR A 377 -56.76 47.68 -32.34
CA TYR A 377 -56.29 48.79 -31.51
C TYR A 377 -56.07 50.05 -32.34
N GLY A 378 -56.53 51.19 -31.86
CA GLY A 378 -56.17 52.50 -32.41
C GLY A 378 -54.69 52.84 -32.18
N ILE A 379 -54.19 53.88 -32.87
CA ILE A 379 -52.81 54.35 -32.76
C ILE A 379 -52.51 54.73 -31.30
N GLY A 380 -51.52 54.07 -30.67
CA GLY A 380 -51.11 54.33 -29.28
C GLY A 380 -51.92 53.64 -28.18
N LYS A 381 -53.14 53.15 -28.47
CA LYS A 381 -53.97 52.44 -27.48
C LYS A 381 -53.34 51.12 -27.02
N PHE A 382 -52.72 50.41 -27.96
CA PHE A 382 -51.99 49.17 -27.69
C PHE A 382 -50.81 49.40 -26.73
N GLU A 383 -50.00 50.46 -26.93
CA GLU A 383 -48.94 50.84 -26.00
C GLU A 383 -49.47 51.07 -24.57
N GLY A 384 -50.60 51.76 -24.43
CA GLY A 384 -51.22 52.03 -23.13
C GLY A 384 -51.66 50.76 -22.41
N VAL A 385 -52.37 49.87 -23.11
CA VAL A 385 -52.82 48.58 -22.56
C VAL A 385 -51.63 47.68 -22.22
N PHE A 386 -50.59 47.66 -23.06
CA PHE A 386 -49.38 46.88 -22.79
C PHE A 386 -48.63 47.40 -21.56
N LYS A 387 -48.55 48.72 -21.38
CA LYS A 387 -47.96 49.33 -20.18
C LYS A 387 -48.75 48.95 -18.92
N ARG A 388 -50.08 49.00 -18.98
CA ARG A 388 -50.94 48.57 -17.87
C ARG A 388 -50.78 47.08 -17.56
N ALA A 389 -50.70 46.24 -18.58
CA ALA A 389 -50.48 44.82 -18.40
C ALA A 389 -49.10 44.50 -17.78
N LYS A 390 -48.08 45.32 -18.08
CA LYS A 390 -46.76 45.27 -17.44
C LYS A 390 -46.81 45.64 -15.95
N GLU A 391 -47.64 46.62 -15.60
CA GLU A 391 -47.90 46.98 -14.19
C GLU A 391 -48.59 45.82 -13.44
N ILE A 392 -49.61 45.20 -14.05
CA ILE A 392 -50.34 44.06 -13.45
C ILE A 392 -49.43 42.86 -13.23
N GLN A 393 -48.56 42.54 -14.20
CA GLN A 393 -47.63 41.42 -14.13
C GLN A 393 -46.42 41.72 -13.21
N ASN A 394 -46.20 42.99 -12.86
CA ASN A 394 -45.06 43.47 -12.07
C ASN A 394 -43.69 43.03 -12.64
N THR A 395 -43.54 43.11 -13.97
CA THR A 395 -42.31 42.71 -14.68
C THR A 395 -41.54 43.91 -15.20
N PHE A 396 -40.21 43.92 -15.01
CA PHE A 396 -39.33 44.96 -15.55
C PHE A 396 -39.00 44.74 -17.04
N ASP A 397 -39.06 43.50 -17.51
CA ASP A 397 -38.81 43.11 -18.92
C ASP A 397 -40.01 43.48 -19.83
N ASP A 398 -39.77 43.66 -21.13
CA ASP A 398 -40.79 43.99 -22.15
C ASP A 398 -41.59 42.76 -22.62
N LYS A 399 -41.91 41.88 -21.67
CA LYS A 399 -42.69 40.67 -21.89
C LYS A 399 -43.86 40.62 -20.91
N VAL A 400 -45.00 40.21 -21.42
CA VAL A 400 -46.24 40.16 -20.64
C VAL A 400 -46.97 38.84 -20.94
N SER A 401 -47.71 38.33 -19.96
CA SER A 401 -48.55 37.15 -20.12
C SER A 401 -49.86 37.48 -20.83
N VAL A 402 -50.47 36.50 -21.52
CA VAL A 402 -51.78 36.69 -22.16
C VAL A 402 -52.85 36.97 -21.10
N LYS A 403 -52.76 36.35 -19.91
CA LYS A 403 -53.69 36.55 -18.79
C LYS A 403 -53.66 37.99 -18.26
N ALA A 404 -52.46 38.54 -18.00
CA ALA A 404 -52.33 39.93 -17.54
C ALA A 404 -52.76 40.93 -18.62
N PHE A 405 -52.48 40.65 -19.89
CA PHE A 405 -52.93 41.49 -20.99
C PHE A 405 -54.45 41.45 -21.17
N GLN A 406 -55.08 40.28 -21.02
CA GLN A 406 -56.54 40.15 -21.03
C GLN A 406 -57.20 40.96 -19.91
N LEU A 407 -56.63 40.93 -18.70
CA LEU A 407 -57.09 41.75 -17.58
C LEU A 407 -56.92 43.25 -17.87
N ALA A 408 -55.79 43.67 -18.42
CA ALA A 408 -55.57 45.06 -18.81
C ALA A 408 -56.55 45.52 -19.90
N VAL A 409 -56.86 44.67 -20.88
CA VAL A 409 -57.87 44.95 -21.91
C VAL A 409 -59.25 45.11 -21.25
N GLN A 410 -59.61 44.27 -20.28
CA GLN A 410 -60.88 44.40 -19.54
C GLN A 410 -60.95 45.69 -18.71
N GLU A 411 -59.87 46.05 -17.99
CA GLU A 411 -59.81 47.30 -17.21
C GLU A 411 -59.88 48.54 -18.09
N MET A 412 -59.17 48.54 -19.22
CA MET A 412 -59.07 49.69 -20.11
C MET A 412 -60.13 49.72 -21.22
N HIS A 413 -61.07 48.76 -21.25
CA HIS A 413 -62.13 48.69 -22.26
C HIS A 413 -63.05 49.92 -22.24
N HIS A 414 -63.17 50.60 -21.10
CA HIS A 414 -64.02 51.78 -20.91
C HIS A 414 -63.30 53.12 -21.14
N ILE A 415 -62.00 53.08 -21.43
CA ILE A 415 -61.18 54.26 -21.69
C ILE A 415 -61.03 54.33 -23.21
N ASP A 416 -61.75 55.24 -23.86
CA ASP A 416 -61.67 55.44 -25.32
C ASP A 416 -60.33 55.99 -25.76
#